data_AF-A0A7S3A4A8-F1
#
_entry.id   AF-A0A7S3A4A8-F1
#
_cell.length_a   1.000
_cell.length_b   1.000
_cell.length_c   1.000
_cell.angle_alpha   90.00
_cell.angle_beta   90.00
_cell.angle_gamma   90.00
#
_symmetry.space_group_name_H-M   'P 1'
#
loop_
_entity.id
_entity.type
_entity.pdbx_description
1 polymer ?
#
loop_
_entity_poly.entity_id
_entity_poly.type
_entity_poly.pdbx_seq_one_letter_code
_entity_poly.pdbx_strand_id
1 'polypeptide(L)'
;EAGDSEELGIGFGQFENGESSGVYLAEVYKVKMTVVLRAEDYEYIAEGSAHLIAAYHGPENSVLSGKVLRVALEDSAEAGDSEEQFIRSVMMRLIGSKYADPGTPVPCTREFLEALEKRVEPVRKKGKVPHAIDKERPSILLKQNFSASFGAGSWCLELKPKYYLTARSRLLPPELSEKYRTAFFE
;
A
#
# COMPACT_ATOMS: atom_id res chain seq x y z
N GLU A 1 46.39 26.17 -0.89
CA GLU A 1 45.11 26.72 -0.43
C GLU A 1 44.31 25.56 0.15
N ALA A 2 44.23 25.55 1.48
CA ALA A 2 43.34 24.68 2.23
C ALA A 2 42.13 25.55 2.64
N GLY A 3 40.93 25.03 2.47
CA GLY A 3 39.68 25.59 3.02
C GLY A 3 38.82 24.40 3.40
N ASP A 4 38.94 23.95 4.65
CA ASP A 4 38.17 24.37 5.83
C ASP A 4 36.81 23.67 5.88
N SER A 5 36.83 22.63 6.71
CA SER A 5 35.70 21.89 7.25
C SER A 5 34.99 22.74 8.30
N GLU A 6 33.72 23.10 8.07
CA GLU A 6 32.88 23.68 9.11
C GLU A 6 32.21 22.59 9.96
N GLU A 7 32.30 22.79 11.28
CA GLU A 7 31.95 21.88 12.35
C GLU A 7 30.44 21.64 12.51
N LEU A 8 30.10 20.40 12.90
CA LEU A 8 28.78 19.97 13.34
C LEU A 8 28.47 20.50 14.75
N GLY A 9 27.59 21.48 14.85
CA GLY A 9 26.99 21.90 16.12
C GLY A 9 25.71 21.11 16.43
N ILE A 10 25.74 20.26 17.46
CA ILE A 10 24.55 19.60 18.01
C ILE A 10 23.92 20.53 19.04
N GLY A 11 22.77 21.13 18.73
CA GLY A 11 21.96 21.90 19.67
C GLY A 11 20.80 21.06 20.22
N PHE A 12 20.83 20.70 21.51
CA PHE A 12 19.69 20.10 22.20
C PHE A 12 18.77 21.20 22.75
N GLY A 13 17.60 21.39 22.13
CA GLY A 13 16.51 22.16 22.72
C GLY A 13 15.59 21.25 23.52
N GLN A 14 15.52 21.44 24.83
CA GLN A 14 14.46 20.86 25.67
C GLN A 14 13.15 21.62 25.42
N PHE A 15 12.03 20.90 25.30
CA PHE A 15 10.69 21.48 25.37
C PHE A 15 10.00 21.02 26.66
N GLU A 16 9.60 21.99 27.47
CA GLU A 16 8.73 21.80 28.62
C GLU A 16 7.25 21.79 28.20
N ASN A 17 6.51 20.85 28.80
CA ASN A 17 5.08 20.86 29.15
C ASN A 17 4.00 21.22 28.11
N GLY A 18 3.14 20.23 27.84
CA GLY A 18 1.69 20.43 27.68
C GLY A 18 1.13 20.11 26.29
N GLU A 19 0.20 19.13 26.26
CA GLU A 19 -0.64 18.69 25.13
C GLU A 19 0.00 17.74 24.10
N SER A 20 -0.40 16.47 24.22
CA SER A 20 -0.01 15.34 23.38
C SER A 20 -0.61 15.44 21.97
N SER A 21 0.15 16.03 21.03
CA SER A 21 0.02 15.75 19.61
C SER A 21 1.41 15.39 19.07
N GLY A 22 1.60 14.13 18.71
CA GLY A 22 2.90 13.61 18.27
C GLY A 22 3.28 14.15 16.89
N VAL A 23 4.19 15.12 16.85
CA VAL A 23 4.79 15.65 15.62
C VAL A 23 6.21 15.10 15.50
N TYR A 24 6.43 14.15 14.59
CA TYR A 24 7.76 13.59 14.35
C TYR A 24 8.53 14.43 13.31
N LEU A 25 9.64 15.06 13.70
CA LEU A 25 10.56 15.78 12.83
C LEU A 25 11.68 14.86 12.34
N ALA A 26 11.78 14.67 11.02
CA ALA A 26 12.95 14.11 10.36
C ALA A 26 13.30 15.10 9.25
N GLU A 27 14.46 15.75 9.38
CA GLU A 27 15.00 16.70 8.41
C GLU A 27 15.78 15.96 7.31
N VAL A 28 15.56 16.40 6.07
CA VAL A 28 16.54 16.71 4.98
C VAL A 28 15.72 16.74 3.67
N TYR A 29 15.37 17.96 3.24
CA TYR A 29 14.85 18.34 1.90
C TYR A 29 13.81 17.43 1.18
N LYS A 30 12.80 16.93 1.88
CA LYS A 30 11.52 16.53 1.26
C LYS A 30 10.43 17.41 1.85
N VAL A 31 9.70 18.14 1.01
CA VAL A 31 8.45 18.80 1.40
C VAL A 31 7.59 17.74 2.11
N LYS A 32 7.45 17.86 3.43
CA LYS A 32 6.61 16.97 4.23
C LYS A 32 5.17 17.24 3.83
N MET A 33 4.65 16.42 2.91
CA MET A 33 3.22 16.39 2.67
C MET A 33 2.56 15.78 3.89
N THR A 34 1.97 16.63 4.73
CA THR A 34 1.13 16.19 5.84
C THR A 34 -0.23 15.82 5.26
N VAL A 35 -0.42 14.52 5.01
CA VAL A 35 -1.72 13.97 4.61
C VAL A 35 -2.50 13.66 5.88
N VAL A 36 -3.64 14.32 6.08
CA VAL A 36 -4.54 14.00 7.20
C VAL A 36 -5.53 12.95 6.71
N LEU A 37 -5.47 11.77 7.32
CA LEU A 37 -6.36 10.66 7.02
C LEU A 37 -7.56 10.70 7.98
N ARG A 38 -8.77 10.62 7.42
CA ARG A 38 -10.03 10.53 8.16
C ARG A 38 -10.80 9.33 7.66
N ALA A 39 -11.19 8.43 8.54
CA ALA A 39 -11.82 7.17 8.13
C ALA A 39 -13.10 7.41 7.32
N GLU A 40 -13.87 8.45 7.67
CA GLU A 40 -15.10 8.86 7.00
C GLU A 40 -14.94 9.27 5.54
N ASP A 41 -13.72 9.63 5.12
CA ASP A 41 -13.42 10.00 3.74
C ASP A 41 -13.16 8.78 2.85
N TYR A 42 -13.20 7.55 3.38
CA TYR A 42 -12.86 6.34 2.63
C TYR A 42 -14.03 5.36 2.51
N GLU A 43 -14.17 4.70 1.36
CA GLU A 43 -15.18 3.66 1.13
C GLU A 43 -14.53 2.35 0.71
N TYR A 44 -15.05 1.23 1.21
CA TYR A 44 -14.58 -0.10 0.86
C TYR A 44 -14.79 -0.38 -0.64
N ILE A 45 -13.76 -0.89 -1.31
CA ILE A 45 -13.85 -1.35 -2.72
C ILE A 45 -13.78 -2.88 -2.78
N ALA A 46 -12.71 -3.44 -2.21
CA ALA A 46 -12.36 -4.84 -2.36
C ALA A 46 -11.35 -5.26 -1.28
N GLU A 47 -11.17 -6.56 -1.10
CA GLU A 47 -10.11 -7.13 -0.28
C GLU A 47 -9.59 -8.43 -0.91
N GLY A 48 -8.30 -8.70 -0.68
CA GLY A 48 -7.68 -10.01 -0.87
C GLY A 48 -7.40 -10.68 0.47
N SER A 49 -6.58 -11.72 0.47
CA SER A 49 -6.17 -12.39 1.72
C SER A 49 -5.18 -11.56 2.56
N ALA A 50 -4.46 -10.61 1.95
CA ALA A 50 -3.39 -9.86 2.61
C ALA A 50 -3.72 -8.37 2.79
N HIS A 51 -4.65 -7.82 2.01
CA HIS A 51 -4.89 -6.38 1.96
C HIS A 51 -6.37 -6.05 1.74
N LEU A 52 -6.82 -4.98 2.39
CA LEU A 52 -8.07 -4.29 2.13
C LEU A 52 -7.82 -3.02 1.31
N ILE A 53 -8.70 -2.73 0.35
CA ILE A 53 -8.64 -1.57 -0.52
C ILE A 53 -9.82 -0.63 -0.24
N ALA A 54 -9.53 0.64 0.04
CA ALA A 54 -10.54 1.67 0.28
C ALA A 54 -10.31 2.92 -0.60
N ALA A 55 -11.34 3.36 -1.34
CA ALA A 55 -11.28 4.55 -2.19
C ALA A 55 -11.49 5.84 -1.40
N TYR A 56 -10.78 6.90 -1.76
CA TYR A 56 -11.04 8.24 -1.24
C TYR A 56 -12.27 8.87 -1.89
N HIS A 57 -13.22 9.29 -1.05
CA HIS A 57 -14.46 9.99 -1.38
C HIS A 57 -14.66 11.27 -0.55
N GLY A 58 -13.60 11.74 0.12
CA GLY A 58 -13.63 12.98 0.88
C GLY A 58 -13.67 14.25 0.01
N PRO A 59 -13.55 15.44 0.65
CA PRO A 59 -13.47 16.73 -0.04
C PRO A 59 -12.33 16.79 -1.07
N GLU A 60 -12.39 17.77 -1.97
CA GLU A 60 -11.34 17.95 -2.96
C GLU A 60 -9.96 18.10 -2.30
N ASN A 61 -9.03 17.22 -2.69
CA ASN A 61 -7.71 17.13 -2.12
C ASN A 61 -6.73 16.70 -3.21
N SER A 62 -5.76 17.55 -3.56
CA SER A 62 -4.81 17.32 -4.66
C SER A 62 -3.95 16.06 -4.50
N VAL A 63 -3.88 15.49 -3.30
CA VAL A 63 -3.09 14.32 -2.95
C VAL A 63 -3.94 13.05 -2.96
N LEU A 64 -5.15 13.13 -2.40
CA LEU A 64 -6.02 12.00 -2.11
C LEU A 64 -7.07 11.76 -3.20
N SER A 65 -7.49 12.81 -3.92
CA SER A 65 -8.49 12.69 -4.98
C SER A 65 -8.03 11.71 -6.07
N GLY A 66 -8.89 10.74 -6.38
CA GLY A 66 -8.58 9.68 -7.34
C GLY A 66 -7.59 8.63 -6.82
N LYS A 67 -7.38 8.52 -5.50
CA LYS A 67 -6.53 7.51 -4.89
C LYS A 67 -7.33 6.45 -4.10
N VAL A 68 -6.65 5.36 -3.80
CA VAL A 68 -7.09 4.32 -2.87
C VAL A 68 -6.03 4.10 -1.79
N LEU A 69 -6.47 3.72 -0.60
CA LEU A 69 -5.63 3.11 0.41
C LEU A 69 -5.57 1.61 0.18
N ARG A 70 -4.36 1.06 0.28
CA ARG A 70 -4.10 -0.35 0.43
C ARG A 70 -3.60 -0.61 1.84
N VAL A 71 -4.44 -1.27 2.64
CA VAL A 71 -4.26 -1.46 4.07
C VAL A 71 -3.97 -2.94 4.32
N ALA A 72 -2.91 -3.22 5.08
CA ALA A 72 -2.53 -4.58 5.42
C ALA A 72 -3.55 -5.23 6.36
N LEU A 73 -3.79 -6.51 6.17
CA LEU A 73 -4.56 -7.33 7.11
C LEU A 73 -3.61 -8.06 8.06
N GLU A 74 -4.13 -8.50 9.21
CA GLU A 74 -3.43 -9.42 10.11
C GLU A 74 -2.92 -10.65 9.35
N ASP A 75 -1.80 -11.22 9.81
CA ASP A 75 -1.08 -12.33 9.18
C ASP A 75 -0.50 -12.03 7.77
N SER A 76 -0.60 -10.79 7.27
CA SER A 76 0.10 -10.40 6.06
C SER A 76 1.61 -10.31 6.30
N ALA A 77 2.38 -11.19 5.66
CA ALA A 77 3.84 -11.20 5.73
C ALA A 77 4.50 -10.00 5.02
N GLU A 78 3.73 -9.23 4.25
CA GLU A 78 4.24 -8.13 3.42
C GLU A 78 4.04 -6.79 4.15
N ALA A 79 5.10 -6.00 4.25
CA ALA A 79 5.01 -4.64 4.76
C ALA A 79 4.87 -3.63 3.63
N GLY A 80 4.08 -2.57 3.85
CA GLY A 80 3.85 -1.53 2.84
C GLY A 80 5.16 -0.96 2.28
N ASP A 81 6.16 -0.75 3.14
CA ASP A 81 7.46 -0.23 2.75
C ASP A 81 8.27 -1.24 1.90
N SER A 82 8.16 -2.55 2.18
CA SER A 82 8.84 -3.58 1.38
C SER A 82 8.16 -3.80 0.02
N GLU A 83 6.83 -3.67 -0.05
CA GLU A 83 6.09 -3.72 -1.30
C GLU A 83 6.46 -2.54 -2.22
N GLU A 84 6.45 -1.32 -1.69
CA GLU A 84 6.79 -0.11 -2.44
C GLU A 84 8.17 -0.22 -3.08
N GLN A 85 9.17 -0.60 -2.28
CA GLN A 85 10.55 -0.73 -2.74
C GLN A 85 10.70 -1.84 -3.77
N PHE A 86 10.02 -2.97 -3.57
CA PHE A 86 10.02 -4.08 -4.53
C PHE A 86 9.42 -3.67 -5.87
N ILE A 87 8.25 -3.02 -5.86
CA ILE A 87 7.61 -2.55 -7.08
C ILE A 87 8.51 -1.53 -7.79
N ARG A 88 9.05 -0.56 -7.05
CA ARG A 88 9.90 0.50 -7.59
C ARG A 88 11.20 -0.04 -8.17
N SER A 89 11.88 -0.91 -7.45
CA SER A 89 13.25 -1.33 -7.77
C SER A 89 13.30 -2.52 -8.72
N VAL A 90 12.28 -3.38 -8.69
CA VAL A 90 12.22 -4.62 -9.47
C VAL A 90 11.13 -4.54 -10.52
N MET A 91 9.86 -4.43 -10.11
CA MET A 91 8.74 -4.60 -11.05
C MET A 91 8.71 -3.52 -12.14
N MET A 92 8.89 -2.26 -11.78
CA MET A 92 8.92 -1.16 -12.75
C MET A 92 10.01 -1.31 -13.81
N ARG A 93 11.12 -2.00 -13.51
CA ARG A 93 12.19 -2.28 -14.49
C ARG A 93 11.83 -3.42 -15.44
N LEU A 94 11.03 -4.38 -14.98
CA LEU A 94 10.64 -5.55 -15.76
C LEU A 94 9.45 -5.27 -16.67
N ILE A 95 8.41 -4.61 -16.15
CA ILE A 95 7.15 -4.37 -16.88
C ILE A 95 6.94 -2.91 -17.29
N GLY A 96 7.83 -2.01 -16.89
CA GLY A 96 7.77 -0.59 -17.22
C GLY A 96 6.98 0.24 -16.21
N SER A 97 7.44 1.47 -15.98
CA SER A 97 6.84 2.43 -15.04
C SER A 97 5.43 2.90 -15.42
N LYS A 98 5.04 2.75 -16.69
CA LYS A 98 3.68 3.05 -17.16
C LYS A 98 2.64 2.07 -16.63
N TYR A 99 3.04 0.85 -16.27
CA TYR A 99 2.13 -0.26 -15.96
C TYR A 99 2.20 -0.71 -14.50
N ALA A 100 3.03 -0.07 -13.69
CA ALA A 100 3.22 -0.41 -12.29
C ALA A 100 3.18 0.86 -11.44
N ASP A 101 2.31 0.88 -10.44
CA ASP A 101 2.26 1.92 -9.41
C ASP A 101 2.86 1.37 -8.11
N PRO A 102 4.04 1.86 -7.67
CA PRO A 102 4.60 1.47 -6.37
C PRO A 102 3.73 1.96 -5.21
N GLY A 103 2.92 3.00 -5.42
CA GLY A 103 2.24 3.71 -4.36
C GLY A 103 3.18 4.63 -3.60
N THR A 104 2.62 5.33 -2.62
CA THR A 104 3.36 6.19 -1.69
C THR A 104 3.01 5.76 -0.27
N PRO A 105 3.99 5.42 0.58
CA PRO A 105 3.73 5.14 1.99
C PRO A 105 3.25 6.43 2.66
N VAL A 106 2.10 6.35 3.31
CA VAL A 106 1.55 7.44 4.11
C VAL A 106 1.48 6.98 5.56
N PRO A 107 1.99 7.80 6.51
CA PRO A 107 1.86 7.49 7.93
C PRO A 107 0.38 7.36 8.32
N CYS A 108 0.10 6.43 9.22
CA CYS A 108 -1.22 6.26 9.80
C CYS A 108 -1.10 6.04 11.30
N THR A 109 -2.19 6.30 12.02
CA THR A 109 -2.28 6.00 13.44
C THR A 109 -3.16 4.78 13.67
N ARG A 110 -2.98 4.14 14.82
CA ARG A 110 -3.84 3.05 15.26
C ARG A 110 -5.30 3.46 15.28
N GLU A 111 -5.60 4.66 15.78
CA GLU A 111 -6.96 5.20 15.89
C GLU A 111 -7.62 5.34 14.52
N PHE A 112 -6.85 5.79 13.52
CA PHE A 112 -7.34 5.85 12.14
C PHE A 112 -7.68 4.45 11.61
N LEU A 113 -6.82 3.45 11.83
CA LEU A 113 -7.04 2.08 11.35
C LEU A 113 -8.23 1.42 12.05
N GLU A 114 -8.42 1.63 13.35
CA GLU A 114 -9.59 1.17 14.10
C GLU A 114 -10.88 1.83 13.60
N ALA A 115 -10.85 3.14 13.36
CA ALA A 115 -11.99 3.87 12.81
C ALA A 115 -12.33 3.41 11.39
N LEU A 116 -11.32 3.14 10.55
CA LEU A 116 -11.50 2.62 9.20
C LEU A 116 -12.11 1.22 9.24
N GLU A 117 -11.59 0.31 10.07
CA GLU A 117 -12.13 -1.05 10.23
C GLU A 117 -13.62 -1.00 10.60
N LYS A 118 -13.97 -0.23 11.63
CA LYS A 118 -15.36 -0.07 12.05
C LYS A 118 -16.27 0.43 10.94
N ARG A 119 -15.77 1.32 10.07
CA ARG A 119 -16.54 1.88 8.96
C ARG A 119 -16.77 0.86 7.84
N VAL A 120 -15.77 0.05 7.51
CA VAL A 120 -15.86 -0.91 6.39
C VAL A 120 -16.51 -2.23 6.79
N GLU A 121 -16.47 -2.61 8.07
CA GLU A 121 -16.99 -3.87 8.57
C GLU A 121 -18.44 -4.20 8.14
N PRO A 122 -19.40 -3.26 8.11
CA PRO A 122 -20.77 -3.55 7.68
C PRO A 122 -20.90 -3.99 6.21
N VAL A 123 -19.96 -3.61 5.35
CA VAL A 123 -19.99 -3.88 3.90
C VAL A 123 -19.01 -4.97 3.47
N ARG A 124 -18.13 -5.44 4.36
CA ARG A 124 -17.26 -6.60 4.13
C ARG A 124 -18.10 -7.87 3.99
N LYS A 125 -17.72 -8.74 3.06
CA LYS A 125 -18.47 -9.97 2.79
C LYS A 125 -18.18 -11.02 3.86
N LYS A 126 -19.16 -11.27 4.74
CA LYS A 126 -19.10 -12.33 5.76
C LYS A 126 -18.94 -13.70 5.08
N GLY A 127 -17.86 -14.44 5.40
CA GLY A 127 -17.69 -15.86 5.02
C GLY A 127 -16.39 -16.22 4.29
N LYS A 128 -15.57 -15.26 3.88
CA LYS A 128 -14.17 -15.50 3.48
C LYS A 128 -13.32 -14.89 4.58
N VAL A 129 -12.66 -15.72 5.39
CA VAL A 129 -11.87 -15.36 6.58
C VAL A 129 -11.41 -13.90 6.53
N PRO A 130 -12.18 -12.96 7.11
CA PRO A 130 -11.82 -11.56 7.04
C PRO A 130 -10.77 -11.38 8.13
N HIS A 131 -9.51 -11.52 7.75
CA HIS A 131 -8.41 -11.08 8.62
C HIS A 131 -8.70 -9.62 9.01
N ALA A 132 -8.50 -9.28 10.27
CA ALA A 132 -8.71 -7.91 10.74
C ALA A 132 -7.68 -6.97 10.09
N ILE A 133 -7.92 -5.67 10.12
CA ILE A 133 -6.90 -4.70 9.71
C ILE A 133 -5.73 -4.78 10.70
N ASP A 134 -4.50 -4.84 10.18
CA ASP A 134 -3.29 -4.78 11.03
C ASP A 134 -3.10 -3.35 11.57
N LYS A 135 -3.50 -3.18 12.84
CA LYS A 135 -3.52 -1.90 13.55
C LYS A 135 -2.15 -1.43 14.04
N GLU A 136 -1.14 -2.30 13.99
CA GLU A 136 0.21 -1.99 14.45
C GLU A 136 1.07 -1.42 13.31
N ARG A 137 0.51 -1.27 12.10
CA ARG A 137 1.21 -0.69 10.95
C ARG A 137 1.44 0.81 11.13
N PRO A 138 2.69 1.29 11.01
CA PRO A 138 3.00 2.72 11.07
C PRO A 138 2.67 3.46 9.77
N SER A 139 2.52 2.73 8.66
CA SER A 139 2.24 3.26 7.33
C SER A 139 1.31 2.35 6.53
N ILE A 140 0.59 2.95 5.60
CA ILE A 140 -0.22 2.28 4.57
C ILE A 140 0.15 2.80 3.19
N LEU A 141 -0.22 2.09 2.12
CA LEU A 141 0.09 2.52 0.77
C LEU A 141 -1.06 3.30 0.14
N LEU A 142 -0.78 4.53 -0.28
CA LEU A 142 -1.65 5.32 -1.13
C LEU A 142 -1.34 5.01 -2.60
N LYS A 143 -2.32 4.52 -3.36
CA LYS A 143 -2.16 4.11 -4.77
C LYS A 143 -3.15 4.82 -5.68
N GLN A 144 -2.87 4.88 -6.97
CA GLN A 144 -3.79 5.40 -7.98
C GLN A 144 -5.07 4.54 -8.03
N ASN A 145 -6.23 5.19 -8.04
CA ASN A 145 -7.48 4.49 -8.31
C ASN A 145 -7.68 4.32 -9.82
N PHE A 146 -7.22 3.21 -10.38
CA PHE A 146 -7.32 2.95 -11.82
C PHE A 146 -8.76 2.84 -12.32
N SER A 147 -9.72 2.44 -11.47
CA SER A 147 -11.13 2.37 -11.89
C SER A 147 -11.78 3.75 -12.05
N ALA A 148 -11.27 4.77 -11.35
CA ALA A 148 -11.74 6.15 -11.45
C ALA A 148 -10.91 7.01 -12.42
N SER A 149 -9.84 6.47 -13.01
CA SER A 149 -8.85 7.26 -13.76
C SER A 149 -9.29 7.69 -15.17
N PHE A 150 -10.38 7.11 -15.70
CA PHE A 150 -10.80 7.31 -17.10
C PHE A 150 -12.13 8.09 -17.25
N GLY A 151 -12.60 8.74 -16.18
CA GLY A 151 -13.77 9.61 -16.20
C GLY A 151 -15.11 8.89 -16.16
N ALA A 152 -16.19 9.68 -16.09
CA ALA A 152 -17.55 9.16 -16.00
C ALA A 152 -17.93 8.36 -17.26
N GLY A 153 -18.59 7.21 -17.07
CA GLY A 153 -19.00 6.31 -18.15
C GLY A 153 -17.91 5.36 -18.65
N SER A 154 -16.71 5.39 -18.07
CA SER A 154 -15.66 4.41 -18.37
C SER A 154 -15.91 3.07 -17.69
N TRP A 155 -15.38 2.00 -18.30
CA TRP A 155 -15.44 0.65 -17.78
C TRP A 155 -14.04 0.21 -17.39
N CYS A 156 -13.87 -0.29 -16.17
CA CYS A 156 -12.62 -0.86 -15.70
C CYS A 156 -12.79 -2.37 -15.50
N LEU A 157 -11.90 -3.15 -16.11
CA LEU A 157 -11.90 -4.61 -15.98
C LEU A 157 -10.68 -5.04 -15.17
N GLU A 158 -10.92 -5.75 -14.08
CA GLU A 158 -9.87 -6.42 -13.32
C GLU A 158 -9.71 -7.85 -13.86
N LEU A 159 -8.50 -8.18 -14.32
CA LEU A 159 -8.13 -9.54 -14.73
C LEU A 159 -7.02 -10.04 -13.80
N LYS A 160 -7.18 -11.24 -13.25
CA LYS A 160 -6.14 -11.93 -12.47
C LYS A 160 -5.63 -13.15 -13.25
N PRO A 161 -4.89 -12.94 -14.35
CA PRO A 161 -4.37 -14.03 -15.15
C PRO A 161 -3.48 -14.91 -14.27
N LYS A 162 -3.63 -16.21 -14.45
CA LYS A 162 -2.86 -17.20 -13.73
C LYS A 162 -1.73 -17.74 -14.59
N TYR A 163 -0.95 -18.67 -14.05
CA TYR A 163 0.14 -19.28 -14.80
C TYR A 163 -0.41 -20.37 -15.73
N TYR A 164 -0.43 -20.09 -17.03
CA TYR A 164 -0.95 -20.99 -18.07
C TYR A 164 0.13 -21.76 -18.82
N LEU A 165 1.39 -21.59 -18.44
CA LEU A 165 2.47 -22.37 -19.04
C LEU A 165 2.60 -23.71 -18.31
N THR A 166 2.86 -24.76 -19.06
CA THR A 166 3.24 -26.05 -18.47
C THR A 166 4.67 -25.99 -17.97
N ALA A 167 4.99 -26.87 -17.02
CA ALA A 167 6.35 -26.97 -16.53
C ALA A 167 7.26 -27.50 -17.64
N ARG A 168 8.52 -27.02 -17.67
CA ARG A 168 9.56 -27.48 -18.61
C ARG A 168 10.85 -27.89 -17.92
N SER A 169 10.88 -27.84 -16.58
CA SER A 169 12.07 -28.14 -15.81
C SER A 169 12.40 -29.62 -15.89
N ARG A 170 13.63 -29.96 -16.28
CA ARG A 170 14.16 -31.33 -16.28
C ARG A 170 14.35 -31.90 -14.86
N LEU A 171 14.20 -31.07 -13.83
CA LEU A 171 14.31 -31.47 -12.43
C LEU A 171 13.00 -32.01 -11.86
N LEU A 172 11.89 -31.96 -12.62
CA LEU A 172 10.64 -32.54 -12.16
C LEU A 172 10.75 -34.06 -12.15
N PRO A 173 10.44 -34.70 -11.02
CA PRO A 173 10.56 -36.13 -10.90
C PRO A 173 9.40 -36.80 -11.69
N PRO A 174 9.58 -38.07 -12.13
CA PRO A 174 8.63 -38.71 -13.04
C PRO A 174 7.19 -38.79 -12.53
N GLU A 175 6.98 -38.84 -11.21
CA GLU A 175 5.66 -38.93 -10.58
C GLU A 175 4.83 -37.65 -10.79
N LEU A 176 5.48 -36.54 -11.16
CA LEU A 176 4.83 -35.26 -11.47
C LEU A 176 4.76 -34.98 -12.97
N SER A 177 4.86 -36.01 -13.81
CA SER A 177 4.87 -35.88 -15.28
C SER A 177 3.63 -35.20 -15.87
N GLU A 178 2.51 -35.20 -15.15
CA GLU A 178 1.29 -34.50 -15.57
C GLU A 178 1.49 -32.97 -15.67
N LYS A 179 2.43 -32.40 -14.88
CA LYS A 179 2.75 -30.97 -14.92
C LYS A 179 3.37 -30.49 -16.24
N TYR A 180 3.82 -31.40 -17.10
CA TYR A 180 4.29 -31.08 -18.45
C TYR A 180 3.14 -30.93 -19.47
N ARG A 181 1.97 -31.49 -19.17
CA ARG A 181 0.83 -31.57 -20.10
C ARG A 181 -0.30 -30.62 -19.72
N THR A 182 -0.53 -30.45 -18.43
CA THR A 182 -1.67 -29.73 -17.88
C THR A 182 -1.20 -28.44 -17.21
N ALA A 183 -1.86 -27.33 -17.54
CA ALA A 183 -1.55 -26.05 -16.90
C ALA A 183 -2.03 -26.06 -15.44
N PHE A 184 -1.41 -25.26 -14.57
CA PHE A 184 -1.74 -25.30 -13.14
C PHE A 184 -3.20 -24.90 -12.81
N PHE A 185 -3.86 -24.18 -13.72
CA PHE A 185 -5.20 -23.60 -13.52
C PHE A 185 -6.26 -24.15 -14.48
N GLU A 186 -6.06 -25.35 -15.04
CA GLU A 186 -7.10 -26.12 -15.74
C GLU A 186 -8.06 -26.83 -14.78
#